data_AF-A0A7X8LFZ6-F1
#
_entry.id   AF-A0A7X8LFZ6-F1
#
_cell.length_a   1.000
_cell.length_b   1.000
_cell.length_c   1.000
_cell.angle_alpha   90.00
_cell.angle_beta   90.00
_cell.angle_gamma   90.00
#
_symmetry.space_group_name_H-M   'P 1'
#
loop_
_entity.id
_entity.type
_entity.pdbx_description
1 polymer ?
#
loop_
_entity_poly.entity_id
_entity_poly.type
_entity_poly.pdbx_seq_one_letter_code
_entity_poly.pdbx_strand_id
1 'polypeptide(L)'
;MKTVTFSGYTIGEDAYNSIDLICSVYGSKIQLIGGKKALGEALPELEKALEDTNMTLLAPLYYGNECTHENMEALAKKTKDNGADIIAGVGGGKAIDTAKGVASITKLPFITIPTIASTCAATTKLSVVYNNNHKFVEFMRFDYPPIHTFINSNIIAKAPKKYLRAGMGDTLAKYYECTFATGNDELNFENGLGKTISRMCAEPLFTHGTRALKDCQNKISSTSLEEVILANIVNTGMVSLLVDQDYNGAVAHSLFYGLVLLAHIEKTYLHGDIVAYGILVQLMIDQQLEEAKKVYEYLKDWGCPVSLADIELSTDKTTLKPVLKETVQGPDMKHLPYKIDEDMIYDAILKVEKF
;
A
#
# COMPACT_ATOMS: atom_id res chain seq x y z
N MET A 1 25.38 -12.21 5.89
CA MET A 1 25.45 -10.93 5.14
C MET A 1 24.01 -10.51 4.88
N LYS A 2 23.62 -9.30 5.28
CA LYS A 2 22.29 -8.73 5.02
C LYS A 2 22.45 -7.55 4.08
N THR A 3 21.64 -7.49 3.03
CA THR A 3 21.62 -6.40 2.06
C THR A 3 20.21 -5.81 2.03
N VAL A 4 20.10 -4.52 2.34
CA VAL A 4 18.86 -3.75 2.26
C VAL A 4 18.99 -2.77 1.12
N THR A 5 17.99 -2.73 0.25
CA THR A 5 17.94 -1.85 -0.92
C THR A 5 16.59 -1.16 -0.94
N PHE A 6 16.58 0.11 -1.33
CA PHE A 6 15.38 0.93 -1.46
C PHE A 6 15.17 1.33 -2.92
N SER A 7 13.91 1.60 -3.28
CA SER A 7 13.60 2.25 -4.55
C SER A 7 13.97 3.73 -4.46
N GLY A 8 14.67 4.25 -5.47
CA GLY A 8 14.71 5.70 -5.69
C GLY A 8 13.30 6.23 -5.98
N TYR A 9 13.08 7.54 -5.82
CA TYR A 9 11.83 8.16 -6.21
C TYR A 9 12.00 9.58 -6.74
N THR A 10 11.09 9.98 -7.62
CA THR A 10 10.88 11.37 -8.06
C THR A 10 9.42 11.69 -7.83
N ILE A 11 9.12 12.83 -7.20
CA ILE A 11 7.76 13.35 -7.03
C ILE A 11 7.67 14.76 -7.58
N GLY A 12 6.53 15.09 -8.18
CA GLY A 12 6.22 16.41 -8.71
C GLY A 12 5.22 16.32 -9.86
N GLU A 13 4.72 17.46 -10.32
CA GLU A 13 3.82 17.52 -11.47
C GLU A 13 4.50 17.08 -12.78
N ASP A 14 5.82 17.18 -12.82
CA ASP A 14 6.70 16.92 -13.95
C ASP A 14 7.65 15.73 -13.68
N ALA A 15 7.32 14.88 -12.71
CA ALA A 15 8.17 13.77 -12.27
C ALA A 15 8.66 12.85 -13.39
N TYR A 16 7.89 12.72 -14.48
CA TYR A 16 8.23 11.88 -15.63
C TYR A 16 9.39 12.43 -16.46
N ASN A 17 9.71 13.73 -16.37
CA ASN A 17 10.88 14.32 -17.03
C ASN A 17 12.20 13.72 -16.56
N SER A 18 12.23 13.10 -15.37
CA SER A 18 13.41 12.42 -14.84
C SER A 18 13.60 11.00 -15.39
N ILE A 19 12.68 10.47 -16.21
CA ILE A 19 12.75 9.07 -16.68
C ILE A 19 14.00 8.84 -17.52
N ASP A 20 14.30 9.68 -18.51
CA ASP A 20 15.49 9.51 -19.37
C ASP A 20 16.80 9.54 -18.56
N LEU A 21 16.92 10.51 -17.65
CA LEU A 21 18.08 10.64 -16.76
C LEU A 21 18.35 9.36 -15.94
N ILE A 22 17.29 8.75 -15.41
CA ILE A 22 17.40 7.58 -14.53
C ILE A 22 17.46 6.27 -15.31
N CYS A 23 16.76 6.17 -16.44
CA CYS A 23 16.51 4.91 -17.14
C CYS A 23 17.46 4.63 -18.30
N SER A 24 18.07 5.64 -18.91
CA SER A 24 18.90 5.49 -20.12
C SER A 24 20.08 4.53 -19.94
N VAL A 25 20.60 4.35 -18.73
CA VAL A 25 21.67 3.39 -18.43
C VAL A 25 21.23 1.92 -18.51
N TYR A 26 19.92 1.66 -18.50
CA TYR A 26 19.32 0.32 -18.55
C TYR A 26 18.81 -0.07 -19.93
N GLY A 27 18.77 0.87 -20.87
CA GLY A 27 18.25 0.68 -22.23
C GLY A 27 17.31 1.81 -22.62
N SER A 28 16.63 1.65 -23.77
CA SER A 28 15.79 2.71 -24.33
C SER A 28 14.34 2.30 -24.55
N LYS A 29 14.00 1.01 -24.57
CA LYS A 29 12.63 0.54 -24.82
C LYS A 29 11.91 0.16 -23.53
N ILE A 30 10.88 0.92 -23.18
CA ILE A 30 10.08 0.71 -21.97
C ILE A 30 8.77 -0.01 -22.31
N GLN A 31 8.56 -1.20 -21.76
CA GLN A 31 7.26 -1.88 -21.78
C GLN A 31 6.37 -1.37 -20.64
N LEU A 32 5.30 -0.68 -20.99
CA LEU A 32 4.25 -0.29 -20.03
C LEU A 32 3.33 -1.47 -19.74
N ILE A 33 3.09 -1.77 -18.47
CA ILE A 33 2.13 -2.77 -17.99
C ILE A 33 1.22 -2.12 -16.96
N GLY A 34 -0.09 -2.09 -17.21
CA GLY A 34 -1.01 -1.38 -16.34
C GLY A 34 -2.49 -1.63 -16.58
N GLY A 35 -3.34 -0.98 -15.79
CA GLY A 35 -4.79 -0.98 -16.02
C GLY A 35 -5.20 0.03 -17.10
N LYS A 36 -6.28 -0.23 -17.83
CA LYS A 36 -6.75 0.66 -18.92
C LYS A 36 -6.89 2.13 -18.49
N LYS A 37 -7.51 2.37 -17.34
CA LYS A 37 -7.67 3.72 -16.78
C LYS A 37 -6.32 4.34 -16.40
N ALA A 38 -5.49 3.61 -15.66
CA ALA A 38 -4.19 4.10 -15.22
C ALA A 38 -3.28 4.47 -16.40
N LEU A 39 -3.21 3.59 -17.41
CA LEU A 39 -2.47 3.85 -18.65
C LEU A 39 -3.05 5.03 -19.43
N GLY A 40 -4.38 5.16 -19.51
CA GLY A 40 -5.02 6.29 -20.18
C GLY A 40 -4.72 7.65 -19.55
N GLU A 41 -4.54 7.71 -18.23
CA GLU A 41 -4.15 8.95 -17.54
C GLU A 41 -2.64 9.21 -17.61
N ALA A 42 -1.81 8.17 -17.54
CA ALA A 42 -0.35 8.32 -17.49
C ALA A 42 0.32 8.47 -18.86
N LEU A 43 -0.20 7.80 -19.90
CA LEU A 43 0.44 7.74 -21.22
C LEU A 43 0.64 9.13 -21.86
N PRO A 44 -0.34 10.05 -21.86
CA PRO A 44 -0.12 11.38 -22.44
C PRO A 44 0.99 12.18 -21.75
N GLU A 45 1.10 12.09 -20.43
CA GLU A 45 2.16 12.76 -19.67
C GLU A 45 3.52 12.08 -19.89
N LEU A 46 3.54 10.76 -20.06
CA LEU A 46 4.77 10.00 -20.39
C LEU A 46 5.26 10.31 -21.80
N GLU A 47 4.38 10.34 -22.80
CA GLU A 47 4.72 10.69 -24.18
C GLU A 47 5.30 12.10 -24.24
N LYS A 48 4.65 13.07 -23.58
CA LYS A 48 5.13 14.44 -23.49
C LYS A 48 6.49 14.54 -22.81
N ALA A 49 6.70 13.83 -21.70
CA ALA A 49 7.96 13.88 -20.96
C ALA A 49 9.14 13.24 -21.73
N LEU A 50 8.86 12.38 -22.70
CA LEU A 50 9.86 11.62 -23.44
C LEU A 50 10.05 12.07 -24.90
N GLU A 51 9.28 13.06 -25.37
CA GLU A 51 9.26 13.51 -26.78
C GLU A 51 10.66 13.85 -27.33
N ASP A 52 11.51 14.51 -26.53
CA ASP A 52 12.86 14.94 -26.91
C ASP A 52 13.97 14.01 -26.37
N THR A 53 13.63 12.76 -26.02
CA THR A 53 14.56 11.79 -25.43
C THR A 53 14.82 10.61 -26.36
N ASN A 54 15.82 9.79 -26.04
CA ASN A 54 16.05 8.53 -26.76
C ASN A 54 15.18 7.37 -26.25
N MET A 55 14.30 7.63 -25.27
CA MET A 55 13.43 6.61 -24.70
C MET A 55 12.22 6.36 -25.60
N THR A 56 11.93 5.09 -25.86
CA THR A 56 10.79 4.64 -26.65
C THR A 56 9.80 3.90 -25.77
N LEU A 57 8.56 4.37 -25.73
CA LEU A 57 7.45 3.64 -25.11
C LEU A 57 6.93 2.57 -26.06
N LEU A 58 6.95 1.31 -25.63
CA LEU A 58 6.32 0.21 -26.36
C LEU A 58 4.81 0.22 -26.15
N ALA A 59 4.09 -0.44 -27.06
CA ALA A 59 2.63 -0.57 -26.97
C ALA A 59 2.20 -1.09 -25.58
N PRO A 60 1.28 -0.43 -24.88
CA PRO A 60 0.91 -0.81 -23.51
C PRO A 60 0.29 -2.21 -23.43
N LEU A 61 0.64 -2.94 -22.38
CA LEU A 61 0.03 -4.22 -22.04
C LEU A 61 -0.92 -4.08 -20.84
N TYR A 62 -2.08 -4.74 -20.92
CA TYR A 62 -3.05 -4.74 -19.84
C TYR A 62 -2.82 -5.89 -18.88
N TYR A 63 -2.75 -5.58 -17.58
CA TYR A 63 -2.36 -6.56 -16.55
C TYR A 63 -3.37 -7.69 -16.28
N GLY A 64 -4.59 -7.59 -16.80
CA GLY A 64 -5.62 -8.63 -16.63
C GLY A 64 -6.54 -8.46 -15.41
N ASN A 65 -6.56 -7.29 -14.77
CA ASN A 65 -7.38 -6.93 -13.60
C ASN A 65 -7.04 -7.63 -12.28
N GLU A 66 -6.33 -8.76 -12.32
CA GLU A 66 -5.87 -9.47 -11.13
C GLU A 66 -4.38 -9.79 -11.20
N CYS A 67 -3.74 -9.74 -10.03
CA CYS A 67 -2.34 -10.12 -9.86
C CYS A 67 -2.26 -11.65 -9.68
N THR A 68 -2.17 -12.38 -10.79
CA THR A 68 -2.07 -13.85 -10.82
C THR A 68 -0.81 -14.30 -11.54
N HIS A 69 -0.35 -15.53 -11.23
CA HIS A 69 0.79 -16.15 -11.90
C HIS A 69 0.58 -16.25 -13.42
N GLU A 70 -0.62 -16.64 -13.85
CA GLU A 70 -0.94 -16.80 -15.28
C GLU A 70 -0.84 -15.46 -16.04
N ASN A 71 -1.30 -14.36 -15.43
CA ASN A 71 -1.17 -13.04 -16.01
C ASN A 71 0.31 -12.63 -16.09
N MET A 72 1.10 -12.87 -15.03
CA MET A 72 2.53 -12.57 -15.02
C MET A 72 3.28 -13.33 -16.14
N GLU A 73 3.03 -14.63 -16.29
CA GLU A 73 3.68 -15.46 -17.32
C GLU A 73 3.31 -15.01 -18.73
N ALA A 74 2.02 -14.77 -19.00
CA ALA A 74 1.55 -14.34 -20.31
C ALA A 74 2.12 -12.97 -20.71
N LEU A 75 2.22 -12.05 -19.75
CA LEU A 75 2.80 -10.72 -19.96
C LEU A 75 4.32 -10.80 -20.12
N ALA A 76 5.01 -11.65 -19.36
CA ALA A 76 6.46 -11.84 -19.49
C ALA A 76 6.86 -12.34 -20.88
N LYS A 77 6.07 -13.25 -21.46
CA LYS A 77 6.28 -13.68 -22.85
C LYS A 77 6.15 -12.52 -23.83
N LYS A 78 5.05 -11.75 -23.76
CA LYS A 78 4.82 -10.59 -24.64
C LYS A 78 5.90 -9.52 -24.49
N THR A 79 6.32 -9.22 -23.27
CA THR A 79 7.39 -8.25 -22.98
C THR A 79 8.71 -8.65 -23.65
N LYS A 80 9.07 -9.94 -23.61
CA LYS A 80 10.25 -10.46 -24.31
C LYS A 80 10.10 -10.40 -25.82
N ASP A 81 8.95 -10.81 -26.35
CA ASP A 81 8.67 -10.78 -27.79
C ASP A 81 8.72 -9.35 -28.36
N ASN A 82 8.33 -8.34 -27.57
CA ASN A 82 8.42 -6.93 -27.93
C ASN A 82 9.85 -6.35 -27.87
N GLY A 83 10.82 -7.10 -27.34
CA GLY A 83 12.20 -6.64 -27.20
C GLY A 83 12.37 -5.47 -26.24
N ALA A 84 11.65 -5.50 -25.11
CA ALA A 84 11.75 -4.49 -24.07
C ALA A 84 13.08 -4.55 -23.32
N ASP A 85 13.64 -3.39 -22.98
CA ASP A 85 14.82 -3.26 -22.12
C ASP A 85 14.41 -3.04 -20.66
N ILE A 86 13.28 -2.34 -20.44
CA ILE A 86 12.79 -1.92 -19.13
C ILE A 86 11.29 -2.22 -19.02
N ILE A 87 10.83 -2.61 -17.83
CA ILE A 87 9.40 -2.73 -17.52
C ILE A 87 8.97 -1.57 -16.65
N ALA A 88 7.84 -0.95 -16.97
CA ALA A 88 7.18 0.04 -16.12
C ALA A 88 5.80 -0.45 -15.67
N GLY A 89 5.64 -0.62 -14.36
CA GLY A 89 4.35 -0.92 -13.75
C GLY A 89 3.53 0.34 -13.53
N VAL A 90 2.39 0.48 -14.22
CA VAL A 90 1.56 1.71 -14.23
C VAL A 90 0.20 1.45 -13.57
N GLY A 91 -0.07 2.11 -12.43
CA GLY A 91 -1.39 2.07 -11.82
C GLY A 91 -1.41 1.95 -10.30
N GLY A 92 -2.37 1.18 -9.79
CA GLY A 92 -2.46 0.82 -8.36
C GLY A 92 -1.73 -0.48 -8.04
N GLY A 93 -1.88 -0.95 -6.78
CA GLY A 93 -1.14 -2.09 -6.24
C GLY A 93 -1.15 -3.34 -7.13
N LYS A 94 -2.33 -3.83 -7.53
CA LYS A 94 -2.44 -5.05 -8.36
C LYS A 94 -1.71 -4.95 -9.71
N ALA A 95 -1.79 -3.80 -10.37
CA ALA A 95 -1.14 -3.58 -11.65
C ALA A 95 0.40 -3.55 -11.49
N ILE A 96 0.88 -2.83 -10.47
CA ILE A 96 2.29 -2.75 -10.12
C ILE A 96 2.84 -4.11 -9.70
N ASP A 97 2.11 -4.86 -8.88
CA ASP A 97 2.50 -6.18 -8.42
C ASP A 97 2.57 -7.19 -9.56
N THR A 98 1.62 -7.13 -10.49
CA THR A 98 1.70 -7.95 -11.71
C THR A 98 2.96 -7.62 -12.51
N ALA A 99 3.26 -6.34 -12.72
CA ALA A 99 4.46 -5.91 -13.45
C ALA A 99 5.77 -6.30 -12.74
N LYS A 100 5.77 -6.31 -11.40
CA LYS A 100 6.89 -6.78 -10.57
C LYS A 100 7.15 -8.27 -10.78
N GLY A 101 6.09 -9.08 -10.80
CA GLY A 101 6.15 -10.49 -11.16
C GLY A 101 6.69 -10.71 -12.58
N VAL A 102 6.22 -9.91 -13.54
CA VAL A 102 6.74 -9.93 -14.92
C VAL A 102 8.25 -9.64 -14.95
N ALA A 103 8.71 -8.60 -14.25
CA ALA A 103 10.13 -8.26 -14.16
C ALA A 103 10.98 -9.37 -13.52
N SER A 104 10.43 -10.05 -12.51
CA SER A 104 11.10 -11.21 -11.89
C SER A 104 11.30 -12.37 -12.88
N ILE A 105 10.32 -12.63 -13.75
CA ILE A 105 10.37 -13.69 -14.76
C ILE A 105 11.30 -13.31 -15.92
N THR A 106 11.26 -12.05 -16.36
CA THR A 106 12.06 -11.58 -17.49
C THR A 106 13.49 -11.23 -17.11
N LYS A 107 13.76 -10.96 -15.82
CA LYS A 107 15.01 -10.40 -15.29
C LYS A 107 15.37 -9.04 -15.87
N LEU A 108 14.37 -8.29 -16.33
CA LEU A 108 14.56 -6.93 -16.83
C LEU A 108 14.50 -5.90 -15.69
N PRO A 109 15.23 -4.78 -15.81
CA PRO A 109 15.05 -3.57 -15.01
C PRO A 109 13.57 -3.19 -14.84
N PHE A 110 13.20 -2.79 -13.63
CA PHE A 110 11.81 -2.48 -13.27
C PHE A 110 11.69 -1.09 -12.63
N ILE A 111 10.76 -0.29 -13.14
CA ILE A 111 10.35 1.00 -12.57
C ILE A 111 8.85 1.01 -12.28
N THR A 112 8.41 1.91 -11.41
CA THR A 112 6.99 2.04 -11.05
C THR A 112 6.47 3.43 -11.30
N ILE A 113 5.21 3.49 -11.72
CA ILE A 113 4.48 4.70 -12.07
C ILE A 113 3.11 4.61 -11.38
N PRO A 114 3.05 4.89 -10.06
CA PRO A 114 1.79 4.86 -9.33
C PRO A 114 0.86 5.97 -9.82
N THR A 115 -0.39 5.61 -10.12
CA THR A 115 -1.44 6.59 -10.48
C THR A 115 -2.42 6.85 -9.35
N ILE A 116 -2.24 6.16 -8.21
CA ILE A 116 -2.99 6.34 -6.96
C ILE A 116 -2.04 6.11 -5.78
N ALA A 117 -2.21 6.85 -4.68
CA ALA A 117 -1.44 6.68 -3.43
C ALA A 117 -2.23 5.87 -2.39
N SER A 118 -2.53 4.61 -2.73
CA SER A 118 -3.39 3.72 -1.91
C SER A 118 -2.66 2.64 -1.13
N THR A 119 -1.41 2.35 -1.47
CA THR A 119 -0.56 1.34 -0.82
C THR A 119 0.91 1.69 -1.10
N CYS A 120 1.84 1.02 -0.40
CA CYS A 120 3.27 1.12 -0.64
C CYS A 120 3.81 0.19 -1.75
N ALA A 121 2.96 -0.52 -2.50
CA ALA A 121 3.38 -1.53 -3.47
C ALA A 121 4.38 -1.02 -4.54
N ALA A 122 4.37 0.28 -4.82
CA ALA A 122 5.24 0.93 -5.80
C ALA A 122 6.72 0.95 -5.40
N THR A 123 7.07 0.78 -4.13
CA THR A 123 8.45 0.90 -3.63
C THR A 123 8.96 -0.39 -2.96
N THR A 124 8.08 -1.36 -2.71
CA THR A 124 8.42 -2.61 -2.01
C THR A 124 8.90 -3.72 -2.95
N LYS A 125 9.58 -4.72 -2.37
CA LYS A 125 9.99 -5.98 -3.03
C LYS A 125 9.03 -7.14 -2.71
N LEU A 126 7.74 -6.84 -2.58
CA LEU A 126 6.69 -7.81 -2.27
C LEU A 126 5.50 -7.59 -3.20
N SER A 127 4.84 -8.67 -3.59
CA SER A 127 3.54 -8.66 -4.26
C SER A 127 2.55 -9.57 -3.56
N VAL A 128 1.28 -9.15 -3.55
CA VAL A 128 0.18 -9.98 -3.08
C VAL A 128 -0.44 -10.68 -4.29
N VAL A 129 -0.35 -12.01 -4.31
CA VAL A 129 -0.82 -12.83 -5.43
C VAL A 129 -2.19 -13.39 -5.10
N TYR A 130 -3.07 -13.36 -6.10
CA TYR A 130 -4.44 -13.84 -6.02
C TYR A 130 -4.69 -14.92 -7.08
N ASN A 131 -5.78 -15.65 -6.92
CA ASN A 131 -6.32 -16.49 -7.97
C ASN A 131 -7.43 -15.75 -8.74
N ASN A 132 -7.94 -16.39 -9.81
CA ASN A 132 -9.00 -15.85 -10.65
C ASN A 132 -10.35 -15.64 -9.93
N ASN A 133 -10.50 -16.16 -8.70
CA ASN A 133 -11.66 -15.93 -7.84
C ASN A 133 -11.43 -14.82 -6.81
N HIS A 134 -10.41 -13.97 -7.02
CA HIS A 134 -10.01 -12.86 -6.14
C HIS A 134 -9.51 -13.27 -4.76
N LYS A 135 -9.26 -14.57 -4.52
CA LYS A 135 -8.77 -15.05 -3.23
C LYS A 135 -7.26 -14.92 -3.16
N PHE A 136 -6.76 -14.47 -2.01
CA PHE A 136 -5.34 -14.49 -1.67
C PHE A 136 -4.75 -15.90 -1.88
N VAL A 137 -3.55 -15.94 -2.45
CA VAL A 137 -2.78 -17.17 -2.68
C VAL A 137 -1.50 -17.11 -1.87
N GLU A 138 -0.68 -16.08 -2.06
CA GLU A 138 0.60 -15.95 -1.37
C GLU A 138 1.15 -14.51 -1.37
N PHE A 139 2.16 -14.33 -0.52
CA PHE A 139 3.06 -13.18 -0.54
C PHE A 139 4.31 -13.53 -1.36
N MET A 140 4.40 -13.04 -2.60
CA MET A 140 5.57 -13.25 -3.47
C MET A 140 6.64 -12.20 -3.18
N ARG A 141 7.80 -12.63 -2.68
CA ARG A 141 8.94 -11.75 -2.39
C ARG A 141 9.96 -11.76 -3.53
N PHE A 142 10.59 -10.61 -3.75
CA PHE A 142 11.62 -10.40 -4.77
C PHE A 142 12.94 -9.99 -4.13
N ASP A 143 14.04 -10.20 -4.84
CA ASP A 143 15.38 -9.89 -4.37
C ASP A 143 15.58 -8.37 -4.18
N TYR A 144 15.02 -7.58 -5.10
CA TYR A 144 15.18 -6.13 -5.17
C TYR A 144 13.83 -5.41 -5.33
N PRO A 145 13.67 -4.21 -4.75
CA PRO A 145 12.56 -3.33 -5.08
C PRO A 145 12.72 -2.78 -6.52
N PRO A 146 11.74 -2.03 -7.03
CA PRO A 146 11.92 -1.26 -8.26
C PRO A 146 13.15 -0.35 -8.16
N ILE A 147 13.78 -0.09 -9.29
CA ILE A 147 14.95 0.80 -9.37
C ILE A 147 14.54 2.21 -8.97
N HIS A 148 13.41 2.67 -9.52
CA HIS A 148 12.88 4.00 -9.28
C HIS A 148 11.35 4.05 -9.37
N THR A 149 10.75 4.93 -8.58
CA THR A 149 9.32 5.23 -8.58
C THR A 149 9.08 6.66 -9.05
N PHE A 150 8.34 6.83 -10.14
CA PHE A 150 8.01 8.15 -10.68
C PHE A 150 6.57 8.52 -10.29
N ILE A 151 6.45 9.48 -9.38
CA ILE A 151 5.20 9.86 -8.72
C ILE A 151 4.72 11.20 -9.29
N ASN A 152 3.82 11.15 -10.26
CA ASN A 152 3.20 12.36 -10.79
C ASN A 152 2.07 12.83 -9.85
N SER A 153 2.29 13.92 -9.12
CA SER A 153 1.35 14.42 -8.12
C SER A 153 0.05 14.95 -8.74
N ASN A 154 0.09 15.46 -9.99
CA ASN A 154 -1.10 15.87 -10.75
C ASN A 154 -2.00 14.70 -11.13
N ILE A 155 -1.43 13.56 -11.53
CA ILE A 155 -2.21 12.34 -11.82
C ILE A 155 -2.90 11.84 -10.55
N ILE A 156 -2.18 11.79 -9.43
CA ILE A 156 -2.74 11.34 -8.15
C ILE A 156 -3.81 12.32 -7.64
N ALA A 157 -3.61 13.63 -7.79
CA ALA A 157 -4.59 14.65 -7.42
C ALA A 157 -5.92 14.46 -8.17
N LYS A 158 -5.88 14.03 -9.45
CA LYS A 158 -7.06 13.77 -10.28
C LYS A 158 -7.74 12.43 -9.98
N ALA A 159 -7.07 11.52 -9.25
CA ALA A 159 -7.65 10.24 -8.89
C ALA A 159 -8.78 10.39 -7.84
N PRO A 160 -9.71 9.41 -7.75
CA PRO A 160 -10.73 9.44 -6.70
C PRO A 160 -10.12 9.46 -5.29
N LYS A 161 -10.46 10.49 -4.49
CA LYS A 161 -9.90 10.70 -3.13
C LYS A 161 -9.98 9.49 -2.19
N LYS A 162 -10.94 8.58 -2.42
CA LYS A 162 -11.08 7.35 -1.62
C LYS A 162 -9.82 6.49 -1.65
N TYR A 163 -9.04 6.53 -2.72
CA TYR A 163 -7.78 5.80 -2.81
C TYR A 163 -6.68 6.45 -1.96
N LEU A 164 -6.63 7.79 -1.90
CA LEU A 164 -5.74 8.51 -1.00
C LEU A 164 -6.10 8.22 0.45
N ARG A 165 -7.40 8.33 0.80
CA ARG A 165 -7.94 8.01 2.13
C ARG A 165 -7.59 6.59 2.57
N ALA A 166 -7.86 5.60 1.72
CA ALA A 166 -7.51 4.22 2.03
C ALA A 166 -5.98 4.06 2.24
N GLY A 167 -5.16 4.71 1.41
CA GLY A 167 -3.71 4.70 1.61
C GLY A 167 -3.27 5.33 2.94
N MET A 168 -3.96 6.37 3.40
CA MET A 168 -3.70 7.00 4.71
C MET A 168 -4.00 6.03 5.85
N GLY A 169 -5.09 5.26 5.77
CA GLY A 169 -5.43 4.25 6.78
C GLY A 169 -4.40 3.12 6.89
N ASP A 170 -3.98 2.56 5.75
CA ASP A 170 -2.94 1.53 5.68
C ASP A 170 -1.57 2.06 6.19
N THR A 171 -1.24 3.29 5.83
CA THR A 171 0.00 3.95 6.24
C THR A 171 0.03 4.23 7.72
N LEU A 172 -1.07 4.74 8.28
CA LEU A 172 -1.18 4.98 9.71
C LEU A 172 -0.99 3.69 10.52
N ALA A 173 -1.54 2.57 10.03
CA ALA A 173 -1.38 1.26 10.68
C ALA A 173 0.07 0.83 10.75
N LYS A 174 0.87 1.13 9.71
CA LYS A 174 2.31 0.81 9.69
C LYS A 174 3.05 1.36 10.91
N TYR A 175 2.71 2.57 11.37
CA TYR A 175 3.29 3.15 12.59
C TYR A 175 2.85 2.40 13.85
N TYR A 176 1.54 2.25 14.03
CA TYR A 176 0.98 1.68 15.25
C TYR A 176 1.30 0.20 15.41
N GLU A 177 1.22 -0.59 14.34
CA GLU A 177 1.51 -2.02 14.36
C GLU A 177 3.00 -2.29 14.50
N CYS A 178 3.86 -1.56 13.81
CA CYS A 178 5.31 -1.69 13.98
C CYS A 178 5.73 -1.35 15.41
N THR A 179 5.22 -0.25 15.96
CA THR A 179 5.51 0.17 17.34
C THR A 179 4.99 -0.85 18.35
N PHE A 180 3.80 -1.39 18.14
CA PHE A 180 3.19 -2.41 18.98
C PHE A 180 3.98 -3.72 18.92
N ALA A 181 4.16 -4.32 17.74
CA ALA A 181 4.83 -5.60 17.56
C ALA A 181 6.28 -5.61 18.09
N THR A 182 6.96 -4.46 18.05
CA THR A 182 8.34 -4.31 18.56
C THR A 182 8.44 -3.88 20.03
N GLY A 183 7.32 -3.77 20.76
CA GLY A 183 7.26 -3.09 22.06
C GLY A 183 8.18 -3.67 23.15
N ASN A 184 8.36 -4.99 23.17
CA ASN A 184 9.12 -5.70 24.21
C ASN A 184 10.48 -6.23 23.73
N ASP A 185 10.87 -5.93 22.50
CA ASP A 185 12.03 -6.56 21.86
C ASP A 185 13.29 -5.70 21.92
N GLU A 186 14.43 -6.37 22.04
CA GLU A 186 15.73 -5.76 21.72
C GLU A 186 15.94 -5.80 20.20
N LEU A 187 15.89 -4.62 19.58
CA LEU A 187 15.91 -4.51 18.12
C LEU A 187 17.35 -4.45 17.59
N ASN A 188 17.60 -5.19 16.52
CA ASN A 188 18.77 -4.95 15.68
C ASN A 188 18.67 -3.57 14.99
N PHE A 189 19.77 -3.11 14.40
CA PHE A 189 19.83 -1.79 13.75
C PHE A 189 18.74 -1.58 12.68
N GLU A 190 18.47 -2.58 11.85
CA GLU A 190 17.51 -2.52 10.74
C GLU A 190 16.08 -2.28 11.27
N ASN A 191 15.66 -3.12 12.21
CA ASN A 191 14.34 -3.02 12.86
C ASN A 191 14.23 -1.74 13.69
N GLY A 192 15.29 -1.35 14.40
CA GLY A 192 15.32 -0.11 15.19
C GLY A 192 15.19 1.14 14.30
N LEU A 193 15.86 1.16 13.14
CA LEU A 193 15.72 2.22 12.15
C LEU A 193 14.31 2.24 11.57
N GLY A 194 13.79 1.08 11.15
CA GLY A 194 12.44 0.93 10.61
C GLY A 194 11.37 1.43 11.59
N LYS A 195 11.43 1.01 12.86
CA LYS A 195 10.57 1.51 13.93
C LYS A 195 10.69 3.02 14.10
N THR A 196 11.92 3.57 14.11
CA THR A 196 12.15 5.00 14.30
C THR A 196 11.52 5.83 13.18
N ILE A 197 11.71 5.43 11.91
CA ILE A 197 11.14 6.15 10.77
C ILE A 197 9.65 5.85 10.55
N SER A 198 9.09 4.80 11.19
CA SER A 198 7.67 4.50 11.08
C SER A 198 6.79 5.64 11.59
N ARG A 199 7.30 6.51 12.47
CA ARG A 199 6.61 7.75 12.90
C ARG A 199 6.28 8.68 11.73
N MET A 200 7.08 8.68 10.67
CA MET A 200 6.82 9.41 9.42
C MET A 200 5.66 8.81 8.59
N CYS A 201 5.11 7.66 8.99
CA CYS A 201 3.83 7.15 8.47
C CYS A 201 2.61 7.77 9.19
N ALA A 202 2.81 8.50 10.30
CA ALA A 202 1.70 9.09 11.06
C ALA A 202 1.74 10.63 11.04
N GLU A 203 2.90 11.25 11.28
CA GLU A 203 2.99 12.71 11.44
C GLU A 203 2.56 13.52 10.21
N PRO A 204 3.00 13.17 8.98
CA PRO A 204 2.52 13.89 7.80
C PRO A 204 1.01 13.74 7.62
N LEU A 205 0.44 12.58 7.98
CA LEU A 205 -1.00 12.36 7.88
C LEU A 205 -1.78 13.23 8.85
N PHE A 206 -1.36 13.31 10.11
CA PHE A 206 -2.02 14.19 11.09
C PHE A 206 -1.87 15.67 10.77
N THR A 207 -0.76 16.06 10.15
CA THR A 207 -0.46 17.46 9.81
C THR A 207 -1.16 17.90 8.51
N HIS A 208 -1.17 17.05 7.49
CA HIS A 208 -1.57 17.40 6.13
C HIS A 208 -2.82 16.66 5.64
N GLY A 209 -3.24 15.58 6.28
CA GLY A 209 -4.26 14.65 5.79
C GLY A 209 -5.59 15.29 5.39
N THR A 210 -6.18 16.09 6.27
CA THR A 210 -7.44 16.80 6.02
C THR A 210 -7.32 17.73 4.81
N ARG A 211 -6.21 18.47 4.71
CA ARG A 211 -5.95 19.37 3.59
C ARG A 211 -5.71 18.60 2.29
N ALA A 212 -4.92 17.53 2.34
CA ALA A 212 -4.60 16.67 1.21
C ALA A 212 -5.86 16.03 0.60
N LEU A 213 -6.78 15.53 1.45
CA LEU A 213 -8.06 14.98 1.00
C LEU A 213 -8.93 16.02 0.31
N LYS A 214 -8.94 17.26 0.82
CA LYS A 214 -9.64 18.40 0.20
C LYS A 214 -9.00 18.80 -1.12
N ASP A 215 -7.67 18.87 -1.18
CA ASP A 215 -6.95 19.22 -2.41
C ASP A 215 -7.14 18.13 -3.49
N CYS A 216 -7.06 16.85 -3.13
CA CYS A 216 -7.38 15.74 -4.03
C CYS A 216 -8.85 15.76 -4.50
N GLN A 217 -9.81 16.07 -3.61
CA GLN A 217 -11.22 16.26 -4.00
C GLN A 217 -11.39 17.37 -5.06
N ASN A 218 -10.56 18.40 -4.97
CA ASN A 218 -10.56 19.56 -5.87
C ASN A 218 -9.59 19.39 -7.05
N LYS A 219 -8.91 18.24 -7.16
CA LYS A 219 -7.90 17.94 -8.20
C LYS A 219 -6.72 18.93 -8.20
N ILE A 220 -6.31 19.37 -7.03
CA ILE A 220 -5.19 20.29 -6.82
C ILE A 220 -3.97 19.48 -6.38
N SER A 221 -2.87 19.58 -7.12
CA SER A 221 -1.56 19.17 -6.63
C SER A 221 -1.02 20.23 -5.69
N SER A 222 -0.82 19.88 -4.42
CA SER A 222 -0.36 20.81 -3.38
C SER A 222 0.72 20.15 -2.55
N THR A 223 1.51 20.96 -1.84
CA THR A 223 2.51 20.44 -0.89
C THR A 223 1.88 19.51 0.15
N SER A 224 0.67 19.83 0.66
CA SER A 224 -0.01 18.94 1.61
C SER A 224 -0.39 17.60 0.98
N LEU A 225 -0.79 17.60 -0.28
CA LEU A 225 -1.05 16.35 -1.01
C LEU A 225 0.25 15.56 -1.21
N GLU A 226 1.34 16.22 -1.62
CA GLU A 226 2.63 15.56 -1.84
C GLU A 226 3.19 14.94 -0.55
N GLU A 227 3.09 15.60 0.59
CA GLU A 227 3.49 15.04 1.90
C GLU A 227 2.73 13.74 2.23
N VAL A 228 1.42 13.72 1.98
CA VAL A 228 0.60 12.50 2.19
C VAL A 228 0.94 11.42 1.16
N ILE A 229 1.20 11.78 -0.10
CA ILE A 229 1.63 10.82 -1.13
C ILE A 229 2.98 10.18 -0.75
N LEU A 230 3.94 10.98 -0.28
CA LEU A 230 5.25 10.51 0.17
C LEU A 230 5.13 9.59 1.38
N ALA A 231 4.30 9.94 2.36
CA ALA A 231 4.02 9.05 3.48
C ALA A 231 3.44 7.71 2.99
N ASN A 232 2.40 7.77 2.14
CA ASN A 232 1.68 6.58 1.69
C ASN A 232 2.51 5.62 0.84
N ILE A 233 3.36 6.16 -0.03
CA ILE A 233 4.11 5.37 -1.01
C ILE A 233 5.55 5.11 -0.54
N VAL A 234 6.26 6.16 -0.15
CA VAL A 234 7.70 6.11 0.10
C VAL A 234 7.98 5.66 1.52
N ASN A 235 7.47 6.38 2.53
CA ASN A 235 7.82 6.07 3.92
C ASN A 235 7.28 4.70 4.35
N THR A 236 6.02 4.39 4.04
CA THR A 236 5.43 3.07 4.30
C THR A 236 6.21 1.95 3.62
N GLY A 237 6.74 2.18 2.41
CA GLY A 237 7.58 1.22 1.71
C GLY A 237 8.95 1.02 2.36
N MET A 238 9.60 2.11 2.78
CA MET A 238 10.88 2.06 3.50
C MET A 238 10.77 1.29 4.81
N VAL A 239 9.73 1.56 5.61
CA VAL A 239 9.45 0.82 6.85
C VAL A 239 9.26 -0.67 6.52
N SER A 240 8.46 -0.98 5.49
CA SER A 240 8.19 -2.36 5.11
C SER A 240 9.42 -3.14 4.66
N LEU A 241 10.45 -2.44 4.17
CA LEU A 241 11.73 -3.02 3.74
C LEU A 241 12.77 -3.11 4.87
N LEU A 242 12.61 -2.35 5.96
CA LEU A 242 13.55 -2.27 7.08
C LEU A 242 13.16 -3.16 8.26
N VAL A 243 11.87 -3.46 8.40
CA VAL A 243 11.41 -4.27 9.53
C VAL A 243 11.19 -5.71 9.08
N ASP A 244 11.54 -6.65 9.95
CA ASP A 244 11.25 -8.06 9.76
C ASP A 244 9.74 -8.28 9.54
N GLN A 245 9.37 -9.40 8.92
CA GLN A 245 7.97 -9.69 8.61
C GLN A 245 7.08 -9.68 9.85
N ASP A 246 7.60 -10.19 10.96
CA ASP A 246 6.92 -10.29 12.24
C ASP A 246 6.63 -8.89 12.87
N TYR A 247 7.15 -7.80 12.31
CA TYR A 247 6.89 -6.41 12.73
C TYR A 247 6.14 -5.56 11.71
N ASN A 248 5.73 -6.16 10.58
CA ASN A 248 5.12 -5.43 9.46
C ASN A 248 3.61 -5.24 9.57
N GLY A 249 2.97 -5.98 10.49
CA GLY A 249 1.55 -5.96 10.80
C GLY A 249 1.34 -6.50 12.22
N ALA A 250 0.14 -6.30 12.75
CA ALA A 250 -0.27 -6.81 14.05
C ALA A 250 -1.81 -6.97 14.07
N VAL A 251 -2.49 -6.43 15.07
CA VAL A 251 -3.92 -6.64 15.28
C VAL A 251 -4.75 -6.00 14.18
N ALA A 252 -4.36 -4.83 13.66
CA ALA A 252 -5.17 -4.08 12.70
C ALA A 252 -5.27 -4.83 11.35
N HIS A 253 -4.14 -5.29 10.80
CA HIS A 253 -4.11 -6.13 9.60
C HIS A 253 -4.73 -7.50 9.84
N SER A 254 -4.50 -8.12 10.99
CA SER A 254 -5.11 -9.41 11.28
C SER A 254 -6.65 -9.32 11.38
N LEU A 255 -7.17 -8.23 11.95
CA LEU A 255 -8.61 -7.98 11.98
C LEU A 255 -9.19 -7.74 10.58
N PHE A 256 -8.44 -7.07 9.70
CA PHE A 256 -8.80 -6.94 8.30
C PHE A 256 -8.98 -8.32 7.64
N TYR A 257 -8.07 -9.27 7.86
CA TYR A 257 -8.19 -10.63 7.31
C TYR A 257 -9.48 -11.33 7.74
N GLY A 258 -9.85 -11.20 9.03
CA GLY A 258 -11.11 -11.73 9.52
C GLY A 258 -12.33 -11.04 8.90
N LEU A 259 -12.32 -9.71 8.79
CA LEU A 259 -13.45 -8.93 8.28
C LEU A 259 -13.73 -9.19 6.80
N VAL A 260 -12.69 -9.39 5.97
CA VAL A 260 -12.87 -9.68 4.54
C VAL A 260 -13.36 -11.10 4.24
N LEU A 261 -13.47 -11.98 5.25
CA LEU A 261 -14.24 -13.23 5.10
C LEU A 261 -15.72 -12.96 4.81
N LEU A 262 -16.22 -11.79 5.22
CA LEU A 262 -17.58 -11.35 4.95
C LEU A 262 -17.62 -10.73 3.56
N ALA A 263 -18.26 -11.42 2.61
CA ALA A 263 -18.22 -11.08 1.19
C ALA A 263 -18.71 -9.65 0.84
N HIS A 264 -19.55 -9.02 1.67
CA HIS A 264 -19.95 -7.62 1.46
C HIS A 264 -18.82 -6.65 1.82
N ILE A 265 -17.99 -6.97 2.82
CA ILE A 265 -16.83 -6.17 3.21
C ILE A 265 -15.78 -6.18 2.10
N GLU A 266 -15.36 -7.37 1.67
CA GLU A 266 -14.37 -7.59 0.61
C GLU A 266 -14.72 -6.83 -0.68
N LYS A 267 -16.01 -6.75 -1.03
CA LYS A 267 -16.48 -6.13 -2.27
C LYS A 267 -16.65 -4.61 -2.18
N THR A 268 -16.89 -4.08 -0.99
CA THR A 268 -17.38 -2.69 -0.83
C THR A 268 -16.30 -1.76 -0.32
N TYR A 269 -15.48 -2.23 0.63
CA TYR A 269 -14.53 -1.40 1.35
C TYR A 269 -13.11 -1.59 0.84
N LEU A 270 -12.33 -0.51 0.88
CA LEU A 270 -10.92 -0.56 0.50
C LEU A 270 -10.08 -1.07 1.69
N HIS A 271 -8.99 -1.78 1.38
CA HIS A 271 -8.05 -2.34 2.36
C HIS A 271 -7.78 -1.41 3.55
N GLY A 272 -7.21 -0.24 3.29
CA GLY A 272 -6.82 0.66 4.37
C GLY A 272 -7.98 1.35 5.09
N ASP A 273 -9.20 1.40 4.52
CA ASP A 273 -10.38 1.86 5.26
C ASP A 273 -10.71 0.88 6.40
N ILE A 274 -10.59 -0.43 6.16
CA ILE A 274 -10.83 -1.47 7.17
C ILE A 274 -9.67 -1.58 8.15
N VAL A 275 -8.43 -1.52 7.66
CA VAL A 275 -7.25 -1.53 8.53
C VAL A 275 -7.26 -0.33 9.49
N ALA A 276 -7.72 0.85 9.04
CA ALA A 276 -7.85 2.03 9.90
C ALA A 276 -8.76 1.79 11.12
N TYR A 277 -9.90 1.12 10.95
CA TYR A 277 -10.74 0.69 12.07
C TYR A 277 -10.00 -0.26 13.02
N GLY A 278 -9.22 -1.20 12.46
CA GLY A 278 -8.37 -2.11 13.22
C GLY A 278 -7.34 -1.42 14.11
N ILE A 279 -6.86 -0.23 13.74
CA ILE A 279 -5.95 0.58 14.58
C ILE A 279 -6.65 0.96 15.90
N LEU A 280 -7.92 1.39 15.84
CA LEU A 280 -8.69 1.74 17.04
C LEU A 280 -8.83 0.53 17.97
N VAL A 281 -9.15 -0.63 17.39
CA VAL A 281 -9.25 -1.89 18.15
C VAL A 281 -7.91 -2.24 18.79
N GLN A 282 -6.80 -2.16 18.05
CA GLN A 282 -5.47 -2.42 18.59
C GLN A 282 -5.11 -1.50 19.77
N LEU A 283 -5.34 -0.19 19.62
CA LEU A 283 -5.07 0.78 20.69
C LEU A 283 -5.92 0.49 21.93
N MET A 284 -7.15 0.01 21.77
CA MET A 284 -8.01 -0.39 22.89
C MET A 284 -7.59 -1.69 23.56
N ILE A 285 -7.00 -2.64 22.82
CA ILE A 285 -6.35 -3.82 23.41
C ILE A 285 -5.15 -3.37 24.24
N ASP A 286 -4.33 -2.48 23.70
CA ASP A 286 -3.13 -1.96 24.35
C ASP A 286 -3.39 -0.85 25.38
N GLN A 287 -4.65 -0.64 25.75
CA GLN A 287 -5.09 0.31 26.78
C GLN A 287 -4.70 1.77 26.54
N GLN A 288 -4.46 2.15 25.28
CA GLN A 288 -4.08 3.50 24.87
C GLN A 288 -5.30 4.38 24.53
N LEU A 289 -6.19 4.58 25.51
CA LEU A 289 -7.48 5.26 25.30
C LEU A 289 -7.36 6.67 24.70
N GLU A 290 -6.43 7.49 25.18
CA GLU A 290 -6.31 8.88 24.71
C GLU A 290 -5.75 8.96 23.29
N GLU A 291 -4.82 8.07 22.94
CA GLU A 291 -4.34 7.97 21.55
C GLU A 291 -5.44 7.41 20.64
N ALA A 292 -6.23 6.43 21.11
CA ALA A 292 -7.38 5.90 20.37
C ALA A 292 -8.42 6.99 20.05
N LYS A 293 -8.75 7.87 21.02
CA LYS A 293 -9.64 9.01 20.79
C LYS A 293 -9.07 9.99 19.78
N LYS A 294 -7.78 10.32 19.89
CA LYS A 294 -7.11 11.19 18.91
C LYS A 294 -7.17 10.60 17.50
N VAL A 295 -6.85 9.32 17.35
CA VAL A 295 -6.92 8.62 16.06
C VAL A 295 -8.36 8.59 15.54
N TYR A 296 -9.33 8.30 16.40
CA TYR A 296 -10.76 8.31 16.05
C TYR A 296 -11.18 9.64 15.44
N GLU A 297 -10.84 10.77 16.05
CA GLU A 297 -11.19 12.10 15.54
C GLU A 297 -10.61 12.36 14.14
N TYR A 298 -9.34 11.99 13.92
CA TYR A 298 -8.71 12.12 12.59
C TYR A 298 -9.35 11.20 11.55
N LEU A 299 -9.58 9.92 11.88
CA LEU A 299 -10.21 8.97 10.97
C LEU A 299 -11.63 9.42 10.59
N LYS A 300 -12.39 9.94 11.55
CA LYS A 300 -13.72 10.51 11.33
C LYS A 300 -13.68 11.73 10.42
N ASP A 301 -12.75 12.66 10.66
CA ASP A 301 -12.55 13.84 9.80
C ASP A 301 -12.16 13.47 8.36
N TRP A 302 -11.33 12.43 8.20
CA TRP A 302 -10.94 11.90 6.89
C TRP A 302 -12.06 11.11 6.20
N GLY A 303 -13.14 10.79 6.91
CA GLY A 303 -14.25 9.99 6.44
C GLY A 303 -13.88 8.51 6.26
N CYS A 304 -12.98 8.00 7.09
CA CYS A 304 -12.72 6.57 7.25
C CYS A 304 -13.80 5.94 8.14
N PRO A 305 -14.08 4.63 8.02
CA PRO A 305 -14.90 3.92 8.99
C PRO A 305 -14.28 3.95 10.38
N VAL A 306 -15.08 4.24 11.41
CA VAL A 306 -14.66 4.29 12.81
C VAL A 306 -15.52 3.42 13.73
N SER A 307 -16.52 2.73 13.17
CA SER A 307 -17.41 1.79 13.85
C SER A 307 -17.74 0.59 12.95
N LEU A 308 -18.22 -0.51 13.54
CA LEU A 308 -18.78 -1.61 12.76
C LEU A 308 -20.01 -1.17 11.94
N ALA A 309 -20.79 -0.23 12.46
CA ALA A 309 -21.95 0.29 11.75
C ALA A 309 -21.58 1.03 10.45
N ASP A 310 -20.45 1.75 10.42
CA ASP A 310 -19.94 2.39 9.20
C ASP A 310 -19.58 1.39 8.10
N ILE A 311 -19.32 0.13 8.50
CA ILE A 311 -19.07 -0.99 7.59
C ILE A 311 -20.23 -1.98 7.49
N GLU A 312 -21.45 -1.55 7.83
CA GLU A 312 -22.68 -2.35 7.73
C GLU A 312 -22.66 -3.64 8.58
N LEU A 313 -21.90 -3.64 9.66
CA LEU A 313 -21.81 -4.73 10.63
C LEU A 313 -22.41 -4.37 11.97
N SER A 314 -22.89 -5.40 12.68
CA SER A 314 -23.36 -5.27 14.06
C SER A 314 -22.34 -5.86 15.04
N THR A 315 -22.45 -5.48 16.31
CA THR A 315 -21.65 -6.02 17.42
C THR A 315 -22.09 -7.41 17.90
N ASP A 316 -23.01 -8.05 17.18
CA ASP A 316 -23.46 -9.40 17.50
C ASP A 316 -22.30 -10.40 17.46
N LYS A 317 -22.05 -11.05 18.61
CA LYS A 317 -20.92 -11.97 18.77
C LYS A 317 -21.03 -13.18 17.84
N THR A 318 -22.24 -13.59 17.45
CA THR A 318 -22.39 -14.73 16.52
C THR A 318 -21.92 -14.38 15.12
N THR A 319 -22.20 -13.17 14.66
CA THR A 319 -21.73 -12.61 13.39
C THR A 319 -20.21 -12.42 13.39
N LEU A 320 -19.64 -11.94 14.49
CA LEU A 320 -18.20 -11.69 14.61
C LEU A 320 -17.36 -12.94 14.90
N LYS A 321 -17.96 -14.05 15.33
CA LYS A 321 -17.22 -15.29 15.67
C LYS A 321 -16.22 -15.76 14.59
N PRO A 322 -16.60 -15.89 13.29
CA PRO A 322 -15.62 -16.26 12.27
C PRO A 322 -14.52 -15.20 12.08
N VAL A 323 -14.86 -13.91 12.22
CA VAL A 323 -13.90 -12.80 12.14
C VAL A 323 -12.87 -12.93 13.26
N LEU A 324 -13.31 -13.03 14.52
CA LEU A 324 -12.44 -13.11 15.69
C LEU A 324 -11.49 -14.32 15.61
N LYS A 325 -12.03 -15.48 15.20
CA LYS A 325 -11.25 -16.70 15.03
C LYS A 325 -10.14 -16.53 13.98
N GLU A 326 -10.47 -15.94 12.84
CA GLU A 326 -9.47 -15.66 11.80
C GLU A 326 -8.44 -14.63 12.30
N THR A 327 -8.90 -13.57 12.97
CA THR A 327 -8.02 -12.52 13.51
C THR A 327 -6.96 -13.10 14.43
N VAL A 328 -7.28 -14.01 15.36
CA VAL A 328 -6.26 -14.58 16.27
C VAL A 328 -5.36 -15.64 15.61
N GLN A 329 -5.75 -16.16 14.44
CA GLN A 329 -5.00 -17.17 13.67
C GLN A 329 -4.18 -16.55 12.53
N GLY A 330 -4.38 -15.26 12.25
CA GLY A 330 -3.70 -14.55 11.19
C GLY A 330 -2.18 -14.50 11.38
N PRO A 331 -1.42 -14.40 10.29
CA PRO A 331 0.04 -14.46 10.30
C PRO A 331 0.68 -13.36 11.16
N ASP A 332 0.03 -12.19 11.22
CA ASP A 332 0.53 -11.00 11.92
C ASP A 332 0.36 -11.09 13.45
N MET A 333 -0.33 -12.10 13.96
CA MET A 333 -0.46 -12.35 15.40
C MET A 333 0.66 -13.23 15.97
N LYS A 334 1.54 -13.76 15.10
CA LYS A 334 2.59 -14.72 15.46
C LYS A 334 3.59 -14.16 16.47
N HIS A 335 3.90 -12.87 16.36
CA HIS A 335 4.88 -12.19 17.21
C HIS A 335 4.31 -10.87 17.71
N LEU A 336 3.90 -10.84 18.97
CA LEU A 336 3.34 -9.67 19.64
C LEU A 336 3.90 -9.55 21.06
N PRO A 337 3.85 -8.37 21.69
CA PRO A 337 4.36 -8.16 23.04
C PRO A 337 3.74 -9.07 24.10
N TYR A 338 2.51 -9.53 23.86
CA TYR A 338 1.76 -10.46 24.70
C TYR A 338 0.72 -11.21 23.87
N LYS A 339 0.23 -12.33 24.41
CA LYS A 339 -0.81 -13.13 23.76
C LYS A 339 -2.14 -12.39 23.75
N ILE A 340 -2.79 -12.36 22.59
CA ILE A 340 -4.14 -11.81 22.39
C ILE A 340 -5.08 -12.95 22.02
N ASP A 341 -6.27 -12.98 22.63
CA ASP A 341 -7.33 -13.94 22.32
C ASP A 341 -8.60 -13.28 21.76
N GLU A 342 -9.59 -14.11 21.39
CA GLU A 342 -10.83 -13.66 20.76
C GLU A 342 -11.64 -12.72 21.67
N ASP A 343 -11.61 -12.93 22.98
CA ASP A 343 -12.37 -12.12 23.95
C ASP A 343 -11.72 -10.75 24.13
N MET A 344 -10.38 -10.65 24.15
CA MET A 344 -9.66 -9.38 24.17
C MET A 344 -10.01 -8.50 22.96
N ILE A 345 -10.06 -9.09 21.76
CA ILE A 345 -10.43 -8.37 20.53
C ILE A 345 -11.90 -7.94 20.58
N TYR A 346 -12.79 -8.83 21.00
CA TYR A 346 -14.22 -8.52 21.10
C TYR A 346 -14.49 -7.39 22.10
N ASP A 347 -13.86 -7.44 23.29
CA ASP A 347 -13.99 -6.40 24.30
C ASP A 347 -13.42 -5.06 23.80
N ALA A 348 -12.32 -5.08 23.05
CA ALA A 348 -11.77 -3.89 22.44
C ALA A 348 -12.70 -3.28 21.38
N ILE A 349 -13.30 -4.11 20.51
CA ILE A 349 -14.36 -3.68 19.59
C ILE A 349 -15.48 -3.00 20.37
N LEU A 350 -16.04 -3.65 21.40
CA LEU A 350 -17.12 -3.06 22.21
C LEU A 350 -16.74 -1.75 22.91
N LYS A 351 -15.45 -1.49 23.15
CA LYS A 351 -14.98 -0.20 23.68
C LYS A 351 -14.90 0.86 22.58
N VAL A 352 -14.45 0.51 21.37
CA VAL A 352 -14.44 1.43 20.21
C VAL A 352 -15.86 1.88 19.85
N GLU A 353 -16.83 0.96 19.88
CA GLU A 353 -18.24 1.25 19.57
C GLU A 353 -18.94 2.20 20.59
N LYS A 354 -18.24 2.64 21.65
CA LYS A 354 -18.74 3.61 22.63
C LYS A 354 -18.24 5.03 22.40
N PHE A 355 -17.36 5.26 21.41
CA PHE A 355 -16.83 6.58 21.08
C PHE A 355 -17.88 7.52 20.49
#